data_AF-A0A1A8HRC4-F1
#
_entry.id   AF-A0A1A8HRC4-F1
#
_cell.length_a   1.000
_cell.length_b   1.000
_cell.length_c   1.000
_cell.angle_alpha   90.00
_cell.angle_beta   90.00
_cell.angle_gamma   90.00
#
_symmetry.space_group_name_H-M   'P 1'
#
loop_
_entity.id
_entity.type
_entity.pdbx_description
1 polymer ?
#
loop_
_entity_poly.entity_id
_entity_poly.type
_entity_poly.pdbx_seq_one_letter_code
_entity_poly.pdbx_strand_id
1 'polypeptide(L)'
;MDAGNKLKELNLTPDEIDRFTKAFSDEKFKDLLREYAQEISDPEARKTYEAEIKLLEEERGNSVEFLHPTPFKALKTSVGGEQKCYVNICADENIDTPEFTPAVSKNGRRGRCWTLPHRLHRGGQIRD
;
A
#
# COMPACT_ATOMS: atom_id res chain seq x y z
N MET A 1 0.58 0.31 -31.61
CA MET A 1 -0.12 1.57 -31.29
C MET A 1 -1.25 1.22 -30.35
N ASP A 2 -1.14 1.52 -29.05
CA ASP A 2 -2.17 1.15 -28.06
C ASP A 2 -2.23 2.09 -26.84
N ALA A 3 -1.55 3.24 -26.91
CA ALA A 3 -1.56 4.22 -25.82
C ALA A 3 -2.91 4.95 -25.72
N GLY A 4 -3.56 5.22 -26.87
CA GLY A 4 -4.82 5.96 -26.93
C GLY A 4 -6.02 5.23 -26.32
N ASN A 5 -6.03 3.88 -26.30
CA ASN A 5 -7.09 3.11 -25.65
C ASN A 5 -6.89 3.06 -24.12
N LYS A 6 -5.66 2.93 -23.64
CA LYS A 6 -5.36 2.94 -22.19
C LYS A 6 -5.68 4.29 -21.53
N LEU A 7 -5.52 5.41 -22.24
CA LEU A 7 -5.93 6.72 -21.70
C LEU A 7 -7.44 6.86 -21.51
N LYS A 8 -8.27 6.13 -22.28
CA LYS A 8 -9.74 6.17 -22.13
C LYS A 8 -10.23 5.42 -20.90
N GLU A 9 -9.47 4.43 -20.42
CA GLU A 9 -9.76 3.70 -19.17
C GLU A 9 -9.56 4.54 -17.91
N LEU A 10 -8.82 5.64 -18.01
CA LEU A 10 -8.49 6.52 -16.89
C LEU A 10 -9.63 7.49 -16.50
N ASN A 11 -10.81 7.43 -17.13
CA ASN A 11 -11.92 8.36 -16.91
C ASN A 11 -11.48 9.85 -16.92
N LEU A 12 -10.59 10.20 -17.85
CA LEU A 12 -10.07 11.56 -17.97
C LEU A 12 -11.08 12.46 -18.68
N THR A 13 -11.22 13.67 -18.17
CA THR A 13 -11.97 14.73 -18.85
C THR A 13 -11.26 15.13 -20.17
N PRO A 14 -12.00 15.68 -21.15
CA PRO A 14 -11.39 16.14 -22.41
C PRO A 14 -10.24 17.13 -22.18
N ASP A 15 -10.37 18.01 -21.19
CA ASP A 15 -9.33 18.99 -20.81
C ASP A 15 -8.08 18.31 -20.24
N GLU A 16 -8.24 17.25 -19.45
CA GLU A 16 -7.11 16.47 -18.93
C GLU A 16 -6.39 15.73 -20.06
N ILE A 17 -7.13 15.17 -21.02
CA ILE A 17 -6.56 14.50 -22.19
C ILE A 17 -5.72 15.48 -23.02
N ASP A 18 -6.22 16.69 -23.27
CA ASP A 18 -5.49 17.72 -24.02
C ASP A 18 -4.21 18.15 -23.29
N ARG A 19 -4.31 18.39 -21.97
CA ARG A 19 -3.14 18.73 -21.14
C ARG A 19 -2.09 17.62 -21.13
N PHE A 20 -2.50 16.36 -20.97
CA PHE A 20 -1.58 15.23 -21.03
C PHE A 20 -0.94 15.12 -22.41
N THR A 21 -1.73 15.22 -23.48
CA THR A 21 -1.22 15.15 -24.86
C THR A 21 -0.18 16.24 -25.13
N LYS A 22 -0.44 17.47 -24.66
CA LYS A 22 0.49 18.59 -24.77
C LYS A 22 1.77 18.37 -23.95
N ALA A 23 1.65 17.89 -22.71
CA ALA A 23 2.79 17.59 -21.86
C ALA A 23 3.67 16.46 -22.44
N PHE A 24 3.06 15.37 -22.90
CA PHE A 24 3.77 14.25 -23.55
C PHE A 24 4.34 14.58 -24.94
N SER A 25 3.96 15.72 -25.52
CA SER A 25 4.57 16.22 -26.75
C SER A 25 5.89 16.96 -26.50
N ASP A 26 6.14 17.41 -25.26
CA ASP A 26 7.39 18.05 -24.86
C ASP A 26 8.45 16.98 -24.54
N GLU A 27 9.56 16.99 -25.28
CA GLU A 27 10.69 16.06 -25.05
C GLU A 27 11.32 16.25 -23.67
N LYS A 28 11.43 17.50 -23.21
CA LYS A 28 12.00 17.80 -21.88
C LYS A 28 11.11 17.22 -20.77
N PHE A 29 9.79 17.30 -20.93
CA PHE A 29 8.87 16.70 -19.97
C PHE A 29 8.99 15.18 -19.96
N LYS A 30 9.11 14.54 -21.13
CA LYS A 30 9.28 13.08 -21.23
C LYS A 30 10.57 12.60 -20.58
N ASP A 31 11.68 13.33 -20.76
CA ASP A 31 12.95 12.98 -20.15
C ASP A 31 12.90 13.16 -18.62
N LEU A 32 12.38 14.28 -18.12
CA LEU A 32 12.17 14.49 -16.68
C LEU A 32 11.24 13.44 -16.06
N LEU A 33 10.16 13.08 -16.76
CA LEU A 33 9.24 12.05 -16.29
C LEU A 33 9.92 10.67 -16.25
N ARG A 34 10.81 10.37 -17.20
CA ARG A 34 11.60 9.13 -17.22
C ARG A 34 12.60 9.10 -16.07
N GLU A 35 13.33 10.18 -15.85
CA GLU A 35 14.27 10.32 -14.72
C GLU A 35 13.53 10.13 -13.39
N TYR A 36 12.40 10.82 -13.20
CA TYR A 36 11.55 10.65 -12.02
C TYR A 36 11.07 9.20 -11.86
N ALA A 37 10.59 8.57 -12.95
CA ALA A 37 10.12 7.19 -12.90
C ALA A 37 11.25 6.20 -12.54
N GLN A 38 12.49 6.48 -12.97
CA GLN A 38 13.66 5.69 -12.61
C GLN A 38 14.03 5.88 -11.15
N GLU A 39 14.02 7.13 -10.67
CA GLU A 39 14.31 7.48 -9.27
C GLU A 39 13.33 6.79 -8.31
N ILE A 40 12.02 6.85 -8.56
CA ILE A 40 11.03 6.18 -7.69
C ILE A 40 11.10 4.65 -7.74
N SER A 41 11.68 4.09 -8.81
CA SER A 41 11.82 2.64 -8.98
C SER A 41 13.09 2.10 -8.32
N ASP A 42 14.05 2.97 -8.00
CA ASP A 42 15.31 2.58 -7.37
C ASP A 42 15.12 2.35 -5.86
N PRO A 43 15.40 1.14 -5.35
CA PRO A 43 15.36 0.86 -3.92
C PRO A 43 16.27 1.76 -3.07
N GLU A 44 17.39 2.26 -3.60
CA GLU A 44 18.31 3.12 -2.86
C GLU A 44 17.77 4.56 -2.70
N ALA A 45 17.12 5.09 -3.74
CA ALA A 45 16.44 6.39 -3.66
C ALA A 45 15.29 6.34 -2.63
N ARG A 46 14.53 5.24 -2.62
CA ARG A 46 13.49 5.00 -1.61
C ARG A 46 14.03 5.02 -0.18
N LYS A 47 15.16 4.37 0.09
CA LYS A 47 15.79 4.36 1.42
C LYS A 47 16.20 5.77 1.87
N THR A 48 16.80 6.54 0.97
CA THR A 48 17.21 7.93 1.25
C THR A 48 15.99 8.78 1.61
N TYR A 49 14.93 8.69 0.81
CA TYR A 49 13.67 9.38 1.05
C TYR A 49 13.03 9.01 2.39
N GLU A 50 12.99 7.71 2.73
CA GLU A 50 12.44 7.25 4.01
C GLU A 50 13.27 7.75 5.21
N ALA A 51 14.60 7.81 5.08
CA ALA A 51 15.48 8.37 6.10
C ALA A 51 15.24 9.87 6.31
N GLU A 52 15.04 10.63 5.23
CA GLU A 52 14.70 12.05 5.29
C GLU A 52 13.35 12.29 5.96
N ILE A 53 12.30 11.51 5.63
CA ILE A 53 11.02 11.61 6.32
C ILE A 53 11.16 11.31 7.80
N LYS A 54 11.91 10.26 8.14
CA LYS A 54 12.12 9.88 9.54
C LYS A 54 12.77 11.00 10.34
N LEU A 55 13.77 11.66 9.76
CA LEU A 55 14.42 12.83 10.37
C LEU A 55 13.43 14.00 10.54
N LEU A 56 12.64 14.31 9.52
CA LEU A 56 11.65 15.40 9.58
C LEU A 56 10.55 15.15 10.61
N GLU A 57 10.10 13.91 10.77
CA GLU A 57 9.13 13.53 11.79
C GLU A 57 9.75 13.53 13.19
N GLU A 58 11.01 13.13 13.33
CA GLU A 58 11.75 13.21 14.58
C GLU A 58 11.94 14.67 15.04
N GLU A 59 12.23 15.59 14.13
CA GLU A 59 12.27 17.04 14.41
C GLU A 59 10.92 17.58 14.90
N ARG A 60 9.80 16.95 14.52
CA ARG A 60 8.45 17.25 15.01
C ARG A 60 8.12 16.54 16.32
N GLY A 61 9.02 15.72 16.85
CA GLY A 61 8.85 14.92 18.06
C GLY A 61 8.12 13.60 17.85
N ASN A 62 7.97 13.14 16.61
CA ASN A 62 7.32 11.86 16.28
C ASN A 62 8.37 10.78 16.00
N SER A 63 8.15 9.57 16.54
CA SER A 63 8.89 8.38 16.13
C SER A 63 8.07 7.62 15.09
N VAL A 64 8.60 7.54 13.87
CA VAL A 64 7.95 6.85 12.74
C VAL A 64 8.80 5.70 12.23
N GLU A 65 8.12 4.64 11.82
CA GLU A 65 8.71 3.46 11.22
C GLU A 65 7.90 3.08 9.99
N PHE A 66 8.60 2.83 8.88
CA PHE A 66 7.99 2.42 7.64
C PHE A 66 7.82 0.91 7.64
N LEU A 67 6.59 0.46 7.34
CA LEU A 67 6.30 -0.94 7.09
C LEU A 67 6.43 -1.21 5.60
N HIS A 68 7.13 -2.29 5.26
CA HIS A 68 7.32 -2.83 3.92
C HIS A 68 6.77 -4.26 3.84
N PRO A 69 5.43 -4.45 3.90
CA PRO A 69 4.86 -5.78 4.05
C PRO A 69 5.14 -6.65 2.82
N THR A 70 5.67 -7.84 3.06
CA THR A 70 5.80 -8.89 2.05
C THR A 70 4.43 -9.51 1.78
N PRO A 71 3.94 -9.53 0.53
CA PRO A 71 2.65 -10.13 0.18
C PRO A 71 2.62 -11.63 0.47
N PHE A 72 1.47 -12.14 0.95
CA PHE A 72 1.26 -13.58 1.14
C PHE A 72 0.03 -14.10 0.40
N LYS A 73 -1.16 -13.58 0.72
CA LYS A 73 -2.41 -14.09 0.13
C LYS A 73 -3.52 -13.04 0.10
N ALA A 74 -4.26 -12.96 -0.99
CA ALA A 74 -5.51 -12.21 -1.05
C ALA A 74 -6.70 -13.14 -0.77
N LEU A 75 -7.54 -12.78 0.21
CA LEU A 75 -8.81 -13.42 0.47
C LEU A 75 -9.92 -12.63 -0.20
N LYS A 76 -10.76 -13.32 -0.98
CA LYS A 76 -11.97 -12.75 -1.56
C LYS A 76 -13.17 -13.10 -0.69
N THR A 77 -13.96 -12.09 -0.34
CA THR A 77 -15.19 -12.21 0.43
C THR A 77 -16.21 -11.17 -0.05
N SER A 78 -17.32 -11.02 0.67
CA SER A 78 -18.35 -10.00 0.41
C SER A 78 -18.73 -9.28 1.70
N VAL A 79 -18.88 -7.95 1.64
CA VAL A 79 -19.52 -7.17 2.71
C VAL A 79 -21.02 -7.26 2.52
N GLY A 80 -21.73 -7.78 3.54
CA GLY A 80 -23.19 -7.90 3.52
C GLY A 80 -23.77 -8.81 2.43
N GLY A 81 -22.93 -9.58 1.72
CA GLY A 81 -23.35 -10.43 0.60
C GLY A 81 -23.48 -9.72 -0.75
N GLU A 82 -23.27 -8.41 -0.81
CA GLU A 82 -23.51 -7.61 -2.02
C GLU A 82 -22.20 -7.09 -2.63
N GLN A 83 -21.36 -6.45 -1.82
CA GLN A 83 -20.15 -5.81 -2.30
C GLN A 83 -18.95 -6.76 -2.16
N LYS A 84 -18.26 -7.07 -3.27
CA LYS A 84 -16.99 -7.81 -3.21
C LYS A 84 -15.99 -7.07 -2.32
N CYS A 85 -15.28 -7.83 -1.51
CA CYS A 85 -14.23 -7.34 -0.63
C CYS A 85 -13.00 -8.24 -0.75
N TYR A 86 -11.84 -7.61 -0.72
CA TYR A 86 -10.56 -8.29 -0.75
C TYR A 86 -9.79 -7.94 0.52
N VAL A 87 -9.23 -8.95 1.17
CA VAL A 87 -8.35 -8.79 2.33
C VAL A 87 -6.97 -9.32 1.95
N ASN A 88 -5.99 -8.42 1.86
CA ASN A 88 -4.61 -8.78 1.60
C ASN A 88 -3.92 -9.14 2.91
N ILE A 89 -3.51 -10.40 3.03
CA ILE A 89 -2.66 -10.89 4.11
C ILE A 89 -1.22 -10.70 3.66
N CYS A 90 -0.47 -9.95 4.45
CA CYS A 90 0.95 -9.66 4.27
C CYS A 90 1.69 -9.85 5.60
N ALA A 91 3.02 -9.94 5.57
CA ALA A 91 3.87 -10.04 6.74
C ALA A 91 4.96 -8.96 6.73
N ASP A 92 5.33 -8.46 7.89
CA ASP A 92 6.39 -7.46 8.06
C ASP A 92 7.16 -7.78 9.33
N GLU A 93 8.47 -7.50 9.34
CA GLU A 93 9.34 -7.80 10.48
C GLU A 93 9.07 -6.91 11.70
N ASN A 94 8.45 -5.75 11.50
CA ASN A 94 8.08 -4.81 12.56
C ASN A 94 6.69 -5.11 13.17
N ILE A 95 6.14 -6.30 12.91
CA ILE A 95 4.91 -6.80 13.52
C ILE A 95 5.28 -7.84 14.58
N ASP A 96 4.75 -7.67 15.79
CA ASP A 96 5.01 -8.58 16.90
C ASP A 96 4.65 -10.03 16.56
N THR A 97 5.44 -10.95 17.10
CA THR A 97 5.24 -12.39 16.89
C THR A 97 3.99 -12.88 17.64
N PRO A 98 3.20 -13.79 17.04
CA PRO A 98 2.14 -14.49 17.74
C PRO A 98 2.57 -15.11 19.07
N GLU A 99 1.78 -14.90 20.11
CA GLU A 99 2.00 -15.50 21.42
C GLU A 99 0.75 -16.21 21.92
N PHE A 100 0.92 -17.11 22.88
CA PHE A 100 -0.21 -17.76 23.54
C PHE A 100 0.02 -17.95 25.03
N THR A 101 -1.07 -17.93 25.78
CA THR A 101 -1.09 -18.23 27.21
C THR A 101 -2.04 -19.40 27.50
N PRO A 102 -1.69 -20.31 28.42
CA PRO A 102 -2.62 -21.33 28.89
C PRO A 102 -3.85 -20.67 29.53
N ALA A 103 -5.05 -21.10 29.15
CA ALA A 103 -6.29 -20.55 29.66
C ALA A 103 -7.27 -21.67 30.06
N VAL A 104 -8.08 -21.41 31.08
CA VAL A 104 -9.18 -22.29 31.49
C VAL A 104 -10.48 -21.54 31.26
N SER A 105 -11.35 -22.09 30.42
CA SER A 105 -12.69 -21.54 30.19
C SER A 105 -13.55 -21.62 31.46
N LYS A 106 -14.64 -20.83 31.50
CA LYS A 106 -15.63 -20.87 32.59
C LYS A 106 -16.20 -22.27 32.87
N ASN A 107 -16.16 -23.16 31.87
CA ASN A 107 -16.67 -24.54 31.97
C ASN A 107 -15.56 -25.55 32.35
N GLY A 108 -14.40 -25.09 32.84
CA GLY A 108 -13.29 -25.93 33.29
C GLY A 108 -12.43 -26.55 32.17
N ARG A 109 -12.73 -26.27 30.90
CA ARG A 109 -11.92 -26.76 29.77
C ARG A 109 -10.61 -25.99 29.67
N ARG A 110 -9.50 -26.72 29.62
CA ARG A 110 -8.16 -26.19 29.35
C ARG A 110 -8.00 -25.91 27.86
N GLY A 111 -7.37 -24.78 27.53
CA GLY A 111 -7.07 -24.37 26.16
C GLY A 111 -5.90 -23.39 26.13
N ARG A 112 -5.70 -22.78 24.97
CA ARG A 112 -4.71 -21.72 24.75
C ARG A 112 -5.43 -20.47 24.28
N CYS A 113 -5.15 -19.34 24.92
CA CYS A 113 -5.54 -18.04 24.42
C CYS A 113 -4.42 -17.56 23.48
N TRP A 114 -4.75 -17.31 22.22
CA TRP A 114 -3.79 -16.83 21.22
C TRP A 114 -3.97 -15.33 21.02
N THR A 115 -2.84 -14.63 20.98
CA THR A 115 -2.76 -13.25 20.53
C THR A 115 -2.04 -13.26 19.18
N LEU A 116 -2.69 -12.68 18.16
CA LEU A 116 -2.13 -12.50 16.83
C LEU A 116 -1.99 -10.99 16.58
N PRO A 117 -0.82 -10.40 16.87
CA PRO A 117 -0.57 -8.99 16.58
C PRO A 117 -0.73 -8.73 15.09
N HIS A 118 -1.47 -7.69 14.73
CA HIS A 118 -1.70 -7.31 13.35
C HIS A 118 -1.99 -5.81 13.25
N ARG A 119 -1.73 -5.25 12.07
CA ARG A 119 -2.08 -3.87 11.72
C ARG A 119 -3.12 -3.90 10.62
N LEU A 120 -4.15 -3.06 10.76
CA LEU A 120 -5.19 -2.89 9.76
C LEU A 120 -4.99 -1.54 9.08
N HIS A 121 -4.74 -1.57 7.77
CA HIS A 121 -4.78 -0.37 6.95
C HIS A 121 -6.24 0.05 6.73
N ARG A 122 -6.50 1.36 6.59
CA ARG A 122 -7.83 1.84 6.20
C ARG A 122 -8.13 1.30 4.80
N GLY A 123 -9.19 0.49 4.69
CA GLY A 123 -9.61 -0.04 3.39
C GLY A 123 -9.93 1.09 2.40
N GLY A 124 -9.56 0.89 1.14
CA GLY A 124 -9.89 1.79 0.04
C GLY A 124 -10.88 1.15 -0.94
N GLN A 125 -11.54 1.96 -1.76
CA GLN A 125 -12.36 1.45 -2.85
C GLN A 125 -11.44 0.98 -3.98
N ILE A 126 -11.52 -0.30 -4.31
CA ILE A 126 -10.77 -0.91 -5.41
C ILE A 126 -11.75 -1.06 -6.58
N ARG A 127 -11.32 -0.67 -7.78
CA ARG A 127 -12.06 -0.98 -9.01
C ARG A 127 -11.72 -2.41 -9.41
N ASP A 128 -12.76 -3.20 -9.70
CA ASP A 128 -12.62 -4.54 -10.28
C ASP A 128 -12.02 -4.46 -11.70
#